data_AF-A0A933JB52-F1
#
_entry.id   AF-A0A933JB52-F1
#
_cell.length_a   1.000
_cell.length_b   1.000
_cell.length_c   1.000
_cell.angle_alpha   90.00
_cell.angle_beta   90.00
_cell.angle_gamma   90.00
#
_symmetry.space_group_name_H-M   'P 1'
#
loop_
_entity.id
_entity.type
_entity.pdbx_description
1 polymer ?
#
loop_
_entity_poly.entity_id
_entity_poly.type
_entity_poly.pdbx_seq_one_letter_code
_entity_poly.pdbx_strand_id
1 'polypeptide(L)'
;MKNFHRLFISLLIPAFAATALRAETAGAAAEQGTAPRAQSAEQTELGKLTTENQLADQRIKKKLQQLNSEKEELRAQYELDAQKQKSMMAGLEAELYRLTTENKLSAEKKPETIKLLQSQLEKATLESKLAEEKRKAELAALETEYQKAAAQNKLMSEQFRAQTAKQSDELQKLSLENKLSDETNKKALDLLSRQLNILKAANDLKNEQLREQSIADAKEKNAIDMEVKRMDLAERRLKFEKTALDSKMDKLRSDLELRGKKEEWKKESNTEPAYPDRPFKDKKLTVSDRRISLNGPIFTGVADYVTERIHYYNNISTQPVFIVIDRSPGGSVMEGYRIVKAMQASKAPIHVVVKSYAASMAAIITTLADKSYVYPNAIMLHHQMSTINWGNMTQLKEQLELAKEWERRLAVPVAQKMGISQEDFRKKMYEKNSDGDWEEFGDKAVDYKWATSVVDEIEETGFTKNPDAQPAETPKLRFALEEKVDENGKRYVSLPRLEPFDFYYIYNPDRYYR
;
A
#
# COMPACT_ATOMS: atom_id res chain seq x y z
N MET A 1 -44.04 -18.05 41.74
CA MET A 1 -44.50 -18.92 42.85
C MET A 1 -43.28 -19.57 43.51
N LYS A 2 -43.30 -19.72 44.85
CA LYS A 2 -42.74 -20.81 45.69
C LYS A 2 -41.57 -21.67 45.13
N ASN A 3 -40.49 -22.02 45.85
CA ASN A 3 -40.12 -21.82 47.27
C ASN A 3 -38.63 -22.21 47.52
N PHE A 4 -37.93 -21.51 48.45
CA PHE A 4 -36.80 -21.95 49.34
C PHE A 4 -35.48 -22.52 48.72
N HIS A 5 -34.29 -21.92 48.94
CA HIS A 5 -33.36 -22.03 50.13
C HIS A 5 -32.67 -23.43 50.27
N ARG A 6 -31.37 -23.60 50.60
CA ARG A 6 -30.28 -22.71 51.12
C ARG A 6 -28.86 -23.38 51.02
N LEU A 7 -27.78 -22.56 51.02
CA LEU A 7 -26.36 -22.78 51.48
C LEU A 7 -25.53 -24.03 51.00
N PHE A 8 -24.35 -23.89 50.34
CA PHE A 8 -22.95 -23.67 50.83
C PHE A 8 -22.29 -24.96 51.44
N ILE A 9 -21.04 -25.43 51.17
CA ILE A 9 -19.69 -24.81 50.99
C ILE A 9 -18.72 -25.66 50.08
N SER A 10 -18.06 -25.02 49.10
CA SER A 10 -16.65 -25.17 48.56
C SER A 10 -16.01 -26.51 48.09
N LEU A 11 -14.91 -26.56 47.29
CA LEU A 11 -14.02 -25.51 46.70
C LEU A 11 -13.32 -26.01 45.39
N LEU A 12 -13.10 -25.10 44.42
CA LEU A 12 -12.32 -25.13 43.15
C LEU A 12 -11.74 -26.43 42.51
N ILE A 13 -12.11 -26.65 41.22
CA ILE A 13 -11.24 -27.05 40.08
C ILE A 13 -11.82 -26.38 38.81
N PRO A 14 -11.01 -25.94 37.81
CA PRO A 14 -11.25 -26.46 36.44
C PRO A 14 -9.99 -26.55 35.53
N ALA A 15 -9.98 -27.51 34.58
CA ALA A 15 -9.73 -27.26 33.14
C ALA A 15 -9.53 -28.56 32.31
N PHE A 16 -10.37 -28.74 31.29
CA PHE A 16 -10.27 -29.60 30.09
C PHE A 16 -11.14 -28.88 29.02
N ALA A 17 -10.93 -28.89 27.70
CA ALA A 17 -9.80 -29.21 26.83
C ALA A 17 -10.13 -28.70 25.39
N ALA A 18 -9.36 -29.11 24.37
CA ALA A 18 -9.38 -28.69 22.93
C ALA A 18 -8.68 -27.33 22.66
N THR A 19 -7.97 -27.12 21.55
CA THR A 19 -8.13 -27.72 20.20
C THR A 19 -6.76 -27.98 19.52
N ALA A 20 -6.74 -28.83 18.48
CA ALA A 20 -5.51 -29.27 17.79
C ALA A 20 -5.05 -28.36 16.64
N LEU A 21 -3.76 -28.47 16.26
CA LEU A 21 -3.29 -28.29 14.88
C LEU A 21 -2.05 -29.17 14.59
N ARG A 22 -1.95 -29.64 13.34
CA ARG A 22 -0.84 -30.40 12.70
C ARG A 22 -0.41 -29.56 11.47
N ALA A 23 0.74 -29.67 10.82
CA ALA A 23 1.82 -30.68 10.82
C ALA A 23 3.14 -30.06 10.26
N GLU A 24 4.16 -30.93 10.08
CA GLU A 24 5.43 -30.74 9.32
C GLU A 24 6.57 -29.95 10.03
N THR A 25 7.87 -30.31 9.95
CA THR A 25 8.56 -31.51 9.39
C THR A 25 9.91 -31.85 10.10
N ALA A 26 10.46 -33.03 9.78
CA ALA A 26 11.87 -33.51 9.79
C ALA A 26 13.02 -32.77 10.55
N GLY A 27 13.84 -33.55 11.28
CA GLY A 27 15.29 -33.27 11.39
C GLY A 27 16.04 -33.61 12.70
N ALA A 28 16.70 -34.77 12.70
CA ALA A 28 17.96 -35.10 13.41
C ALA A 28 18.09 -35.06 14.97
N ALA A 29 18.60 -36.20 15.46
CA ALA A 29 19.05 -36.56 16.80
C ALA A 29 20.02 -35.60 17.55
N ALA A 30 20.00 -35.67 18.88
CA ALA A 30 21.13 -36.11 19.72
C ALA A 30 20.71 -36.37 21.18
N GLU A 31 21.37 -37.32 21.85
CA GLU A 31 21.19 -37.65 23.27
C GLU A 31 22.05 -36.75 24.17
N GLN A 32 21.62 -36.53 25.42
CA GLN A 32 22.22 -37.11 26.64
C GLN A 32 21.70 -36.39 27.90
N GLY A 33 21.51 -37.14 28.99
CA GLY A 33 21.14 -36.60 30.30
C GLY A 33 22.21 -36.89 31.35
N THR A 34 21.91 -36.66 32.64
CA THR A 34 22.54 -37.42 33.74
C THR A 34 21.75 -37.23 35.04
N ALA A 35 21.53 -38.35 35.75
CA ALA A 35 21.09 -38.41 37.13
C ALA A 35 22.17 -39.10 37.98
N PRO A 36 22.26 -38.86 39.31
CA PRO A 36 23.45 -39.23 40.07
C PRO A 36 23.40 -40.59 40.79
N ARG A 37 24.60 -41.15 41.00
CA ARG A 37 25.05 -42.06 42.08
C ARG A 37 24.26 -43.36 42.36
N ALA A 38 24.94 -44.48 42.07
CA ALA A 38 24.77 -45.76 42.77
C ALA A 38 26.12 -46.21 43.38
N GLN A 39 26.33 -45.99 44.67
CA GLN A 39 27.46 -46.51 45.45
C GLN A 39 26.92 -47.24 46.70
N SER A 40 26.47 -48.49 46.53
CA SER A 40 26.07 -49.37 47.64
C SER A 40 25.92 -50.86 47.28
N ALA A 41 25.71 -51.19 46.00
CA ALA A 41 25.47 -52.58 45.57
C ALA A 41 26.74 -53.47 45.63
N GLU A 42 27.79 -53.09 44.91
CA GLU A 42 28.98 -53.95 44.68
C GLU A 42 29.74 -54.32 45.97
N GLN A 43 29.89 -53.40 46.92
CA GLN A 43 30.54 -53.70 48.21
C GLN A 43 29.74 -54.74 49.03
N THR A 44 28.41 -54.72 48.91
CA THR A 44 27.52 -55.68 49.57
C THR A 44 27.60 -57.06 48.90
N GLU A 45 27.80 -57.08 47.59
CA GLU A 45 27.94 -58.31 46.80
C GLU A 45 29.31 -58.99 47.03
N LEU A 46 30.39 -58.20 47.12
CA LEU A 46 31.74 -58.69 47.45
C LEU A 46 31.76 -59.42 48.82
N GLY A 47 31.05 -58.88 49.81
CA GLY A 47 30.91 -59.49 51.13
C GLY A 47 30.18 -60.84 51.10
N LYS A 48 29.13 -60.98 50.29
CA LYS A 48 28.39 -62.24 50.12
C LYS A 48 29.25 -63.31 49.44
N LEU A 49 29.89 -62.98 48.31
CA LEU A 49 30.80 -63.88 47.58
C LEU A 49 31.95 -64.38 48.45
N THR A 50 32.51 -63.52 49.31
CA THR A 50 33.57 -63.92 50.25
C THR A 50 33.07 -64.94 51.28
N THR A 51 31.83 -64.78 51.76
CA THR A 51 31.22 -65.67 52.77
C THR A 51 30.85 -67.04 52.18
N GLU A 52 30.33 -67.07 50.95
CA GLU A 52 29.97 -68.32 50.27
C GLU A 52 31.20 -69.19 49.94
N ASN A 53 32.30 -68.57 49.48
CA ASN A 53 33.55 -69.29 49.21
C ASN A 53 34.20 -69.85 50.48
N GLN A 54 34.17 -69.13 51.61
CA GLN A 54 34.63 -69.68 52.90
C GLN A 54 33.84 -70.93 53.31
N LEU A 55 32.53 -70.96 53.01
CA LEU A 55 31.68 -72.12 53.24
C LEU A 55 31.98 -73.29 52.29
N ALA A 56 32.36 -73.01 51.04
CA ALA A 56 32.80 -74.02 50.08
C ALA A 56 34.14 -74.67 50.51
N ASP A 57 35.13 -73.86 50.89
CA ASP A 57 36.43 -74.32 51.41
C ASP A 57 36.27 -75.24 52.63
N GLN A 58 35.40 -74.87 53.59
CA GLN A 58 35.11 -75.70 54.75
C GLN A 58 34.48 -77.05 54.38
N ARG A 59 33.59 -77.09 53.38
CA ARG A 59 32.99 -78.34 52.87
C ARG A 59 34.04 -79.24 52.21
N ILE A 60 34.90 -78.68 51.36
CA ILE A 60 35.99 -79.42 50.71
C ILE A 60 36.98 -79.96 51.75
N LYS A 61 37.34 -79.16 52.75
CA LYS A 61 38.24 -79.56 53.83
C LYS A 61 37.67 -80.71 54.67
N LYS A 62 36.37 -80.71 54.99
CA LYS A 62 35.70 -81.86 55.62
C LYS A 62 35.74 -83.11 54.75
N LYS A 63 35.49 -82.98 53.44
CA LYS A 63 35.52 -84.13 52.52
C LYS A 63 36.92 -84.75 52.39
N LEU A 64 37.97 -83.92 52.38
CA LEU A 64 39.37 -84.38 52.41
C LEU A 64 39.72 -85.12 53.72
N GLN A 65 39.20 -84.67 54.87
CA GLN A 65 39.36 -85.40 56.14
C GLN A 65 38.65 -86.75 56.12
N GLN A 66 37.43 -86.81 55.59
CA GLN A 66 36.64 -88.05 55.49
C GLN A 66 37.31 -89.09 54.58
N LEU A 67 37.78 -88.68 53.39
CA LEU A 67 38.51 -89.57 52.48
C LEU A 67 39.80 -90.11 53.12
N ASN A 68 40.47 -89.31 53.96
CA ASN A 68 41.66 -89.75 54.68
C ASN A 68 41.35 -90.74 55.82
N SER A 69 40.22 -90.60 56.53
CA SER A 69 39.80 -91.61 57.50
C SER A 69 39.37 -92.91 56.82
N GLU A 70 38.60 -92.84 55.73
CA GLU A 70 38.18 -94.02 54.96
C GLU A 70 39.40 -94.79 54.40
N LYS A 71 40.43 -94.07 53.94
CA LYS A 71 41.71 -94.65 53.49
C LYS A 71 42.43 -95.45 54.59
N GLU A 72 42.56 -94.89 55.79
CA GLU A 72 43.25 -95.55 56.90
C GLU A 72 42.42 -96.71 57.50
N GLU A 73 41.09 -96.59 57.56
CA GLU A 73 40.19 -97.69 57.95
C GLU A 73 40.30 -98.88 56.98
N LEU A 74 40.27 -98.64 55.66
CA LEU A 74 40.39 -99.69 54.65
C LEU A 74 41.76 -100.40 54.73
N ARG A 75 42.82 -99.65 55.04
CA ARG A 75 44.17 -100.17 55.25
C ARG A 75 44.25 -101.08 56.48
N ALA A 76 43.67 -100.66 57.62
CA ALA A 76 43.62 -101.48 58.83
C ALA A 76 42.80 -102.77 58.62
N GLN A 77 41.69 -102.69 57.89
CA GLN A 77 40.86 -103.85 57.54
C GLN A 77 41.60 -104.86 56.65
N TYR A 78 42.44 -104.38 55.72
CA TYR A 78 43.28 -105.23 54.87
C TYR A 78 44.29 -106.06 55.70
N GLU A 79 44.99 -105.44 56.65
CA GLU A 79 45.97 -106.13 57.51
C GLU A 79 45.31 -107.22 58.37
N LEU A 80 44.11 -106.95 58.91
CA LEU A 80 43.35 -107.91 59.72
C LEU A 80 42.87 -109.15 58.93
N ASP A 81 42.37 -108.95 57.71
CA ASP A 81 41.88 -110.05 56.87
C ASP A 81 43.03 -110.95 56.40
N ALA A 82 44.19 -110.37 56.06
CA ALA A 82 45.40 -111.13 55.72
C ALA A 82 45.85 -112.05 56.88
N GLN A 83 45.75 -111.56 58.12
CA GLN A 83 46.07 -112.34 59.32
C GLN A 83 45.09 -113.50 59.53
N LYS A 84 43.77 -113.27 59.31
CA LYS A 84 42.76 -114.34 59.40
C LYS A 84 42.99 -115.43 58.36
N GLN A 85 43.18 -115.08 57.08
CA GLN A 85 43.42 -116.07 56.03
C GLN A 85 44.67 -116.92 56.31
N LYS A 86 45.76 -116.31 56.80
CA LYS A 86 46.97 -117.03 57.20
C LYS A 86 46.71 -118.07 58.30
N SER A 87 45.85 -117.75 59.29
CA SER A 87 45.47 -118.72 60.34
C SER A 87 44.63 -119.89 59.80
N MET A 88 43.73 -119.62 58.85
CA MET A 88 42.86 -120.64 58.24
C MET A 88 43.65 -121.63 57.37
N MET A 89 44.62 -121.14 56.60
CA MET A 89 45.56 -121.96 55.82
C MET A 89 46.40 -122.87 56.72
N ALA A 90 46.97 -122.32 57.82
CA ALA A 90 47.75 -123.11 58.78
C ALA A 90 46.91 -124.21 59.47
N GLY A 91 45.62 -123.96 59.74
CA GLY A 91 44.70 -124.97 60.26
C GLY A 91 44.48 -126.14 59.29
N LEU A 92 44.26 -125.83 57.99
CA LEU A 92 44.10 -126.84 56.95
C LEU A 92 45.38 -127.66 56.75
N GLU A 93 46.56 -127.04 56.76
CA GLU A 93 47.86 -127.73 56.69
C GLU A 93 48.07 -128.69 57.87
N ALA A 94 47.75 -128.25 59.10
CA ALA A 94 47.87 -129.07 60.30
C ALA A 94 46.94 -130.30 60.28
N GLU A 95 45.71 -130.14 59.79
CA GLU A 95 44.76 -131.25 59.65
C GLU A 95 45.15 -132.24 58.54
N LEU A 96 45.68 -131.74 57.42
CA LEU A 96 46.24 -132.57 56.34
C LEU A 96 47.44 -133.39 56.86
N TYR A 97 48.31 -132.79 57.68
CA TYR A 97 49.43 -133.50 58.34
C TYR A 97 48.93 -134.56 59.34
N ARG A 98 47.92 -134.25 60.15
CA ARG A 98 47.29 -135.18 61.12
C ARG A 98 46.74 -136.42 60.41
N LEU A 99 45.92 -136.22 59.38
CA LEU A 99 45.29 -137.29 58.59
C LEU A 99 46.31 -138.13 57.81
N THR A 100 47.37 -137.50 57.29
CA THR A 100 48.47 -138.23 56.62
C THR A 100 49.23 -139.14 57.58
N THR A 101 49.29 -138.78 58.86
CA THR A 101 49.95 -139.58 59.91
C THR A 101 49.04 -140.71 60.41
N GLU A 102 47.73 -140.45 60.60
CA GLU A 102 46.74 -141.51 60.92
C GLU A 102 46.70 -142.59 59.83
N ASN A 103 46.69 -142.22 58.54
CA ASN A 103 46.71 -143.16 57.41
C ASN A 103 47.95 -144.08 57.39
N LYS A 104 49.07 -143.67 58.01
CA LYS A 104 50.29 -144.50 58.09
C LYS A 104 50.25 -145.53 59.22
N LEU A 105 49.38 -145.39 60.21
CA LEU A 105 49.35 -146.27 61.40
C LEU A 105 48.26 -147.36 61.37
N SER A 106 47.18 -147.20 60.61
CA SER A 106 45.98 -148.05 60.74
C SER A 106 45.74 -149.10 59.64
N ALA A 107 46.55 -149.10 58.57
CA ALA A 107 46.50 -150.08 57.47
C ALA A 107 45.13 -150.26 56.75
N GLU A 108 44.22 -149.28 56.82
CA GLU A 108 43.04 -149.18 55.95
C GLU A 108 42.95 -147.84 55.21
N LYS A 109 42.21 -147.84 54.09
CA LYS A 109 42.40 -146.93 52.95
C LYS A 109 41.62 -145.61 53.07
N LYS A 110 42.31 -144.45 53.12
CA LYS A 110 41.71 -143.12 52.79
C LYS A 110 42.56 -142.25 51.84
N PRO A 111 42.78 -142.64 50.56
CA PRO A 111 43.53 -141.82 49.61
C PRO A 111 42.74 -140.64 49.03
N GLU A 112 41.42 -140.74 48.86
CA GLU A 112 40.62 -139.70 48.19
C GLU A 112 40.50 -138.40 49.00
N THR A 113 40.37 -138.49 50.32
CA THR A 113 40.20 -137.34 51.21
C THR A 113 41.42 -136.40 51.19
N ILE A 114 42.63 -136.96 51.10
CA ILE A 114 43.88 -136.18 51.01
C ILE A 114 43.94 -135.39 49.71
N LYS A 115 43.53 -136.01 48.59
CA LYS A 115 43.54 -135.37 47.27
C LYS A 115 42.53 -134.24 47.15
N LEU A 116 41.37 -134.37 47.80
CA LEU A 116 40.37 -133.29 47.90
C LEU A 116 40.88 -132.09 48.70
N LEU A 117 41.51 -132.33 49.86
CA LEU A 117 42.09 -131.27 50.70
C LEU A 117 43.22 -130.51 49.99
N GLN A 118 44.07 -131.20 49.22
CA GLN A 118 45.11 -130.56 48.39
C GLN A 118 44.51 -129.59 47.35
N SER A 119 43.44 -130.00 46.65
CA SER A 119 42.74 -129.14 45.68
C SER A 119 42.05 -127.93 46.33
N GLN A 120 41.48 -128.11 47.53
CA GLN A 120 40.88 -127.01 48.29
C GLN A 120 41.92 -125.97 48.76
N LEU A 121 43.10 -126.43 49.21
CA LEU A 121 44.21 -125.56 49.60
C LEU A 121 44.70 -124.71 48.41
N GLU A 122 44.91 -125.34 47.26
CA GLU A 122 45.40 -124.68 46.04
C GLU A 122 44.42 -123.60 45.54
N LYS A 123 43.11 -123.90 45.57
CA LYS A 123 42.03 -122.95 45.26
C LYS A 123 42.04 -121.75 46.21
N ALA A 124 42.18 -121.97 47.52
CA ALA A 124 42.23 -120.91 48.51
C ALA A 124 43.43 -119.96 48.32
N THR A 125 44.62 -120.48 47.96
CA THR A 125 45.78 -119.64 47.62
C THR A 125 45.54 -118.72 46.41
N LEU A 126 44.84 -119.20 45.38
CA LEU A 126 44.53 -118.41 44.18
C LEU A 126 43.50 -117.30 44.47
N GLU A 127 42.46 -117.62 45.26
CA GLU A 127 41.44 -116.65 45.66
C GLU A 127 42.03 -115.55 46.57
N SER A 128 42.96 -115.89 47.46
CA SER A 128 43.69 -114.92 48.30
C SER A 128 44.48 -113.91 47.48
N LYS A 129 45.33 -114.37 46.54
CA LYS A 129 46.12 -113.49 45.65
C LYS A 129 45.26 -112.56 44.80
N LEU A 130 44.11 -113.04 44.31
CA LEU A 130 43.19 -112.23 43.51
C LEU A 130 42.50 -111.13 44.34
N ALA A 131 42.20 -111.41 45.62
CA ALA A 131 41.64 -110.42 46.53
C ALA A 131 42.68 -109.34 46.92
N GLU A 132 43.94 -109.74 47.09
CA GLU A 132 45.06 -108.84 47.40
C GLU A 132 45.30 -107.79 46.30
N GLU A 133 45.43 -108.23 45.04
CA GLU A 133 45.62 -107.30 43.91
C GLU A 133 44.40 -106.39 43.68
N LYS A 134 43.17 -106.86 43.90
CA LYS A 134 41.97 -106.00 43.82
C LYS A 134 41.97 -104.88 44.86
N ARG A 135 42.21 -105.20 46.14
CA ARG A 135 42.24 -104.19 47.22
C ARG A 135 43.38 -103.19 47.06
N LYS A 136 44.52 -103.63 46.53
CA LYS A 136 45.66 -102.77 46.18
C LYS A 136 45.32 -101.78 45.06
N ALA A 137 44.53 -102.19 44.07
CA ALA A 137 44.01 -101.30 43.03
C ALA A 137 43.00 -100.27 43.58
N GLU A 138 42.12 -100.66 44.53
CA GLU A 138 41.19 -99.75 45.20
C GLU A 138 41.92 -98.66 46.01
N LEU A 139 42.95 -99.03 46.78
CA LEU A 139 43.79 -98.08 47.51
C LEU A 139 44.50 -97.07 46.58
N ALA A 140 45.03 -97.53 45.45
CA ALA A 140 45.66 -96.66 44.45
C ALA A 140 44.66 -95.70 43.77
N ALA A 141 43.43 -96.13 43.55
CA ALA A 141 42.36 -95.28 43.03
C ALA A 141 42.00 -94.17 44.02
N LEU A 142 41.86 -94.50 45.31
CA LEU A 142 41.52 -93.53 46.36
C LEU A 142 42.63 -92.49 46.60
N GLU A 143 43.90 -92.92 46.55
CA GLU A 143 45.07 -92.02 46.59
C GLU A 143 45.04 -91.02 45.43
N THR A 144 44.69 -91.48 44.22
CA THR A 144 44.57 -90.65 43.02
C THR A 144 43.44 -89.62 43.15
N GLU A 145 42.30 -90.01 43.74
CA GLU A 145 41.17 -89.10 43.98
C GLU A 145 41.50 -88.04 45.04
N TYR A 146 42.19 -88.41 46.13
CA TYR A 146 42.70 -87.47 47.13
C TYR A 146 43.63 -86.41 46.52
N GLN A 147 44.62 -86.83 45.71
CA GLN A 147 45.55 -85.91 45.05
C GLN A 147 44.83 -84.96 44.08
N LYS A 148 43.83 -85.45 43.34
CA LYS A 148 42.99 -84.65 42.45
C LYS A 148 42.19 -83.58 43.23
N ALA A 149 41.60 -83.95 44.36
CA ALA A 149 40.86 -83.02 45.22
C ALA A 149 41.79 -81.95 45.85
N ALA A 150 42.98 -82.34 46.29
CA ALA A 150 43.99 -81.42 46.83
C ALA A 150 44.46 -80.39 45.78
N ALA A 151 44.72 -80.84 44.55
CA ALA A 151 45.11 -79.97 43.43
C ALA A 151 43.99 -78.97 43.05
N GLN A 152 42.73 -79.42 43.01
CA GLN A 152 41.58 -78.55 42.74
C GLN A 152 41.42 -77.43 43.78
N ASN A 153 41.61 -77.75 45.07
CA ASN A 153 41.53 -76.75 46.14
C ASN A 153 42.61 -75.66 46.00
N LYS A 154 43.86 -76.07 45.71
CA LYS A 154 44.95 -75.11 45.46
C LYS A 154 44.64 -74.18 44.27
N LEU A 155 44.16 -74.74 43.16
CA LEU A 155 43.79 -73.95 41.97
C LEU A 155 42.68 -72.93 42.28
N MET A 156 41.66 -73.33 43.03
CA MET A 156 40.56 -72.45 43.44
C MET A 156 41.05 -71.27 44.29
N SER A 157 41.96 -71.52 45.23
CA SER A 157 42.55 -70.46 46.08
C SER A 157 43.36 -69.43 45.28
N GLU A 158 44.14 -69.89 44.29
CA GLU A 158 44.92 -69.01 43.40
C GLU A 158 44.00 -68.22 42.44
N GLN A 159 42.94 -68.85 41.91
CA GLN A 159 41.92 -68.18 41.10
C GLN A 159 41.19 -67.07 41.88
N PHE A 160 40.79 -67.34 43.13
CA PHE A 160 40.14 -66.34 43.97
C PHE A 160 41.04 -65.12 44.21
N ARG A 161 42.31 -65.33 44.59
CA ARG A 161 43.29 -64.23 44.76
C ARG A 161 43.45 -63.39 43.50
N ALA A 162 43.51 -64.01 42.33
CA ALA A 162 43.59 -63.30 41.06
C ALA A 162 42.31 -62.48 40.76
N GLN A 163 41.14 -62.98 41.15
CA GLN A 163 39.87 -62.25 40.99
C GLN A 163 39.77 -61.06 41.96
N THR A 164 40.14 -61.22 43.23
CA THR A 164 40.12 -60.11 44.22
C THR A 164 41.11 -59.00 43.83
N ALA A 165 42.28 -59.35 43.29
CA ALA A 165 43.25 -58.38 42.78
C ALA A 165 42.66 -57.54 41.64
N LYS A 166 42.05 -58.20 40.63
CA LYS A 166 41.38 -57.50 39.52
C LYS A 166 40.28 -56.53 39.99
N GLN A 167 39.43 -56.95 40.93
CA GLN A 167 38.37 -56.10 41.47
C GLN A 167 38.92 -54.92 42.28
N SER A 168 40.05 -55.10 42.98
CA SER A 168 40.76 -54.00 43.66
C SER A 168 41.33 -52.98 42.66
N ASP A 169 41.96 -53.44 41.57
CA ASP A 169 42.49 -52.58 40.53
C ASP A 169 41.38 -51.79 39.81
N GLU A 170 40.24 -52.44 39.56
CA GLU A 170 39.04 -51.84 38.97
C GLU A 170 38.42 -50.76 39.88
N LEU A 171 38.32 -51.01 41.18
CA LEU A 171 37.90 -50.00 42.17
C LEU A 171 38.86 -48.80 42.24
N GLN A 172 40.18 -49.02 42.15
CA GLN A 172 41.15 -47.93 42.09
C GLN A 172 40.98 -47.09 40.81
N LYS A 173 40.79 -47.75 39.66
CA LYS A 173 40.52 -47.08 38.38
C LYS A 173 39.25 -46.23 38.46
N LEU A 174 38.15 -46.79 38.94
CA LEU A 174 36.88 -46.07 39.13
C LEU A 174 37.02 -44.90 40.12
N SER A 175 37.84 -45.04 41.18
CA SER A 175 38.10 -43.94 42.11
C SER A 175 38.87 -42.78 41.46
N LEU A 176 39.87 -43.09 40.63
CA LEU A 176 40.62 -42.09 39.85
C LEU A 176 39.74 -41.41 38.80
N GLU A 177 38.90 -42.18 38.10
CA GLU A 177 37.97 -41.67 37.09
C GLU A 177 36.93 -40.72 37.69
N ASN A 178 36.37 -41.03 38.87
CA ASN A 178 35.49 -40.11 39.59
C ASN A 178 36.20 -38.81 40.01
N LYS A 179 37.44 -38.88 40.52
CA LYS A 179 38.23 -37.68 40.87
C LYS A 179 38.51 -36.80 39.64
N LEU A 180 38.83 -37.43 38.51
CA LEU A 180 39.04 -36.72 37.25
C LEU A 180 37.74 -36.04 36.78
N SER A 181 36.60 -36.73 36.88
CA SER A 181 35.27 -36.20 36.57
C SER A 181 34.91 -34.99 37.43
N ASP A 182 35.11 -35.06 38.75
CA ASP A 182 34.89 -33.93 39.66
C ASP A 182 35.76 -32.71 39.30
N GLU A 183 37.02 -32.92 38.92
CA GLU A 183 37.91 -31.83 38.49
C GLU A 183 37.50 -31.23 37.14
N THR A 184 37.04 -32.06 36.18
CA THR A 184 36.48 -31.56 34.91
C THR A 184 35.18 -30.79 35.11
N ASN A 185 34.30 -31.26 36.00
CA ASN A 185 33.03 -30.60 36.33
C ASN A 185 33.28 -29.24 37.00
N LYS A 186 34.27 -29.16 37.89
CA LYS A 186 34.69 -27.89 38.50
C LYS A 186 35.22 -26.90 37.46
N LYS A 187 36.08 -27.34 36.53
CA LYS A 187 36.59 -26.50 35.44
C LYS A 187 35.47 -26.03 34.50
N ALA A 188 34.48 -26.88 34.22
CA ALA A 188 33.30 -26.52 33.45
C ALA A 188 32.45 -25.45 34.16
N LEU A 189 32.20 -25.60 35.48
CA LEU A 189 31.48 -24.61 36.29
C LEU A 189 32.20 -23.25 36.35
N ASP A 190 33.52 -23.25 36.50
CA ASP A 190 34.31 -22.00 36.48
C ASP A 190 34.25 -21.29 35.12
N LEU A 191 34.27 -22.05 34.01
CA LEU A 191 34.09 -21.50 32.66
C LEU A 191 32.68 -20.92 32.47
N LEU A 192 31.64 -21.63 32.92
CA LEU A 192 30.25 -21.20 32.81
C LEU A 192 29.96 -19.95 33.66
N SER A 193 30.56 -19.87 34.86
CA SER A 193 30.54 -18.68 35.72
C SER A 193 31.22 -17.46 35.05
N ARG A 194 32.38 -17.66 34.40
CA ARG A 194 33.05 -16.60 33.61
C ARG A 194 32.18 -16.14 32.44
N GLN A 195 31.59 -17.06 31.69
CA GLN A 195 30.67 -16.72 30.59
C GLN A 195 29.45 -15.93 31.09
N LEU A 196 28.84 -16.32 32.22
CA LEU A 196 27.72 -15.60 32.82
C LEU A 196 28.09 -14.15 33.19
N ASN A 197 29.29 -13.94 33.74
CA ASN A 197 29.76 -12.60 34.10
C ASN A 197 30.05 -11.74 32.87
N ILE A 198 30.60 -12.32 31.79
CA ILE A 198 30.77 -11.63 30.49
C ILE A 198 29.40 -11.23 29.92
N LEU A 199 28.42 -12.13 29.94
CA LEU A 199 27.06 -11.87 29.44
C LEU A 199 26.34 -10.78 30.24
N LYS A 200 26.51 -10.75 31.58
CA LYS A 200 25.98 -9.66 32.43
C LYS A 200 26.59 -8.32 32.06
N ALA A 201 27.93 -8.23 32.01
CA ALA A 201 28.63 -7.00 31.64
C ALA A 201 28.24 -6.50 30.23
N ALA A 202 28.05 -7.41 29.27
CA ALA A 202 27.58 -7.06 27.93
C ALA A 202 26.13 -6.53 27.93
N ASN A 203 25.26 -7.07 28.76
CA ASN A 203 23.88 -6.60 28.91
C ASN A 203 23.82 -5.23 29.60
N ASP A 204 24.63 -5.01 30.64
CA ASP A 204 24.72 -3.73 31.35
C ASP A 204 25.24 -2.62 30.42
N LEU A 205 26.29 -2.92 29.62
CA LEU A 205 26.78 -2.00 28.59
C LEU A 205 25.71 -1.67 27.54
N LYS A 206 24.94 -2.66 27.09
CA LYS A 206 23.84 -2.45 26.14
C LYS A 206 22.71 -1.59 26.73
N ASN A 207 22.41 -1.74 28.02
CA ASN A 207 21.40 -0.93 28.70
C ASN A 207 21.83 0.53 28.81
N GLU A 208 23.11 0.81 29.10
CA GLU A 208 23.59 2.20 29.14
C GLU A 208 23.64 2.82 27.72
N GLN A 209 24.02 2.07 26.68
CA GLN A 209 23.93 2.54 25.29
C GLN A 209 22.50 2.91 24.87
N LEU A 210 21.50 2.11 25.24
CA LEU A 210 20.08 2.42 24.99
C LEU A 210 19.63 3.68 25.75
N ARG A 211 20.18 3.92 26.94
CA ARG A 211 19.89 5.11 27.75
C ARG A 211 20.52 6.36 27.15
N GLU A 212 21.78 6.30 26.72
CA GLU A 212 22.45 7.39 26.00
C GLU A 212 21.70 7.76 24.72
N GLN A 213 21.28 6.77 23.93
CA GLN A 213 20.46 6.98 22.73
C GLN A 213 19.13 7.67 23.06
N SER A 214 18.41 7.19 24.09
CA SER A 214 17.14 7.81 24.51
C SER A 214 17.31 9.27 24.97
N ILE A 215 18.45 9.62 25.57
CA ILE A 215 18.77 11.00 25.96
C ILE A 215 19.08 11.86 24.72
N ALA A 216 19.79 11.31 23.73
CA ALA A 216 20.06 11.98 22.46
C ALA A 216 18.77 12.28 21.68
N ASP A 217 17.89 11.28 21.52
CA ASP A 217 16.60 11.41 20.85
C ASP A 217 15.71 12.48 21.52
N ALA A 218 15.68 12.50 22.87
CA ALA A 218 14.94 13.49 23.63
C ALA A 218 15.50 14.92 23.43
N LYS A 219 16.82 15.07 23.31
CA LYS A 219 17.47 16.36 23.04
C LYS A 219 17.15 16.87 21.64
N GLU A 220 17.17 16.00 20.63
CA GLU A 220 16.81 16.34 19.24
C GLU A 220 15.33 16.77 19.16
N LYS A 221 14.43 15.99 19.74
CA LYS A 221 12.99 16.31 19.79
C LYS A 221 12.71 17.68 20.41
N ASN A 222 13.41 18.02 21.51
CA ASN A 222 13.28 19.32 22.15
C ASN A 222 13.83 20.47 21.30
N ALA A 223 14.90 20.24 20.52
CA ALA A 223 15.42 21.23 19.59
C ALA A 223 14.43 21.52 18.45
N ILE A 224 13.79 20.48 17.90
CA ILE A 224 12.75 20.60 16.87
C ILE A 224 11.54 21.38 17.38
N ASP A 225 11.02 21.05 18.57
CA ASP A 225 9.87 21.75 19.18
C ASP A 225 10.16 23.25 19.42
N MET A 226 11.38 23.60 19.84
CA MET A 226 11.79 24.99 20.00
C MET A 226 11.86 25.76 18.68
N GLU A 227 12.25 25.12 17.57
CA GLU A 227 12.29 25.76 16.26
C GLU A 227 10.89 25.91 15.64
N VAL A 228 10.01 24.91 15.80
CA VAL A 228 8.59 25.01 15.41
C VAL A 228 7.91 26.20 16.11
N LYS A 229 8.19 26.42 17.40
CA LYS A 229 7.68 27.59 18.15
C LYS A 229 8.21 28.93 17.64
N ARG A 230 9.45 28.98 17.13
CA ARG A 230 10.00 30.18 16.48
C ARG A 230 9.32 30.45 15.14
N MET A 231 9.03 29.40 14.37
CA MET A 231 8.32 29.52 13.09
C MET A 231 6.89 30.04 13.27
N ASP A 232 6.10 29.53 14.23
CA ASP A 232 4.76 30.04 14.54
C ASP A 232 4.79 31.53 14.96
N LEU A 233 5.78 31.93 15.78
CA LEU A 233 5.96 33.34 16.13
C LEU A 233 6.25 34.23 14.90
N ALA A 234 7.06 33.74 13.96
CA ALA A 234 7.38 34.44 12.72
C ALA A 234 6.17 34.54 11.78
N GLU A 235 5.40 33.45 11.61
CA GLU A 235 4.16 33.44 10.84
C GLU A 235 3.15 34.47 11.37
N ARG A 236 2.94 34.50 12.69
CA ARG A 236 2.03 35.48 13.33
C ARG A 236 2.46 36.93 13.09
N ARG A 237 3.77 37.21 13.10
CA ARG A 237 4.30 38.56 12.79
C ARG A 237 4.02 38.95 11.34
N LEU A 238 4.35 38.07 10.38
CA LEU A 238 4.08 38.29 8.95
C LEU A 238 2.59 38.47 8.67
N LYS A 239 1.72 37.71 9.34
CA LYS A 239 0.26 37.83 9.24
C LYS A 239 -0.23 39.19 9.71
N PHE A 240 0.28 39.70 10.84
CA PHE A 240 -0.07 41.02 11.35
C PHE A 240 0.40 42.15 10.42
N GLU A 241 1.63 42.06 9.91
CA GLU A 241 2.17 43.03 8.95
C GLU A 241 1.37 43.04 7.65
N LYS A 242 1.00 41.87 7.12
CA LYS A 242 0.11 41.74 5.96
C LYS A 242 -1.23 42.47 6.20
N THR A 243 -1.92 42.20 7.31
CA THR A 243 -3.20 42.86 7.62
C THR A 243 -3.06 44.39 7.74
N ALA A 244 -1.93 44.89 8.26
CA ALA A 244 -1.64 46.31 8.32
C ALA A 244 -1.37 46.93 6.93
N LEU A 245 -0.78 46.18 6.00
CA LEU A 245 -0.60 46.59 4.61
C LEU A 245 -1.91 46.57 3.82
N ASP A 246 -2.71 45.51 3.96
CA ASP A 246 -4.04 45.38 3.33
C ASP A 246 -4.93 46.59 3.71
N SER A 247 -4.97 46.94 5.00
CA SER A 247 -5.72 48.10 5.51
C SER A 247 -5.27 49.45 4.91
N LYS A 248 -3.97 49.60 4.61
CA LYS A 248 -3.43 50.81 3.94
C LYS A 248 -3.79 50.82 2.45
N MET A 249 -3.74 49.67 1.79
CA MET A 249 -4.10 49.49 0.38
C MET A 249 -5.57 49.85 0.16
N ASP A 250 -6.47 49.38 1.02
CA ASP A 250 -7.90 49.68 0.89
C ASP A 250 -8.21 51.17 1.09
N LYS A 251 -7.55 51.83 2.04
CA LYS A 251 -7.66 53.30 2.18
C LYS A 251 -7.20 54.04 0.92
N LEU A 252 -6.05 53.65 0.34
CA LEU A 252 -5.54 54.26 -0.89
C LEU A 252 -6.48 54.03 -2.08
N ARG A 253 -7.14 52.87 -2.16
CA ARG A 253 -8.16 52.58 -3.19
C ARG A 253 -9.35 53.52 -3.08
N SER A 254 -9.92 53.69 -1.88
CA SER A 254 -11.04 54.61 -1.67
C SER A 254 -10.67 56.07 -1.96
N ASP A 255 -9.47 56.51 -1.58
CA ASP A 255 -8.98 57.87 -1.88
C ASP A 255 -8.77 58.09 -3.40
N LEU A 256 -8.32 57.06 -4.14
CA LEU A 256 -8.22 57.10 -5.61
C LEU A 256 -9.59 57.14 -6.28
N GLU A 257 -10.55 56.32 -5.82
CA GLU A 257 -11.92 56.29 -6.35
C GLU A 257 -12.63 57.65 -6.17
N LEU A 258 -12.48 58.28 -5.01
CA LEU A 258 -13.02 59.61 -4.72
C LEU A 258 -12.38 60.72 -5.57
N ARG A 259 -11.11 60.56 -5.97
CA ARG A 259 -10.45 61.49 -6.91
C ARG A 259 -10.94 61.28 -8.33
N GLY A 260 -11.03 60.04 -8.80
CA GLY A 260 -11.56 59.68 -10.12
C GLY A 260 -12.95 60.26 -10.35
N LYS A 261 -13.90 59.99 -9.44
CA LYS A 261 -15.27 60.53 -9.50
C LYS A 261 -15.32 62.07 -9.56
N LYS A 262 -14.43 62.75 -8.81
CA LYS A 262 -14.33 64.23 -8.84
C LYS A 262 -13.71 64.78 -10.12
N GLU A 263 -12.90 64.00 -10.81
CA GLU A 263 -12.39 64.37 -12.14
C GLU A 263 -13.45 64.10 -13.22
N GLU A 264 -14.21 63.00 -13.13
CA GLU A 264 -15.35 62.72 -14.02
C GLU A 264 -16.42 63.81 -13.94
N TRP A 265 -16.84 64.22 -12.74
CA TRP A 265 -17.80 65.32 -12.53
C TRP A 265 -17.35 66.68 -13.10
N LYS A 266 -16.05 66.89 -13.34
CA LYS A 266 -15.53 68.10 -13.99
C LYS A 266 -15.50 68.02 -15.53
N LYS A 267 -15.70 66.82 -16.09
CA LYS A 267 -15.65 66.55 -17.54
C LYS A 267 -17.04 66.46 -18.17
N GLU A 268 -18.11 66.43 -17.37
CA GLU A 268 -19.50 66.33 -17.80
C GLU A 268 -20.25 67.65 -17.51
N SER A 269 -21.23 68.01 -18.34
CA SER A 269 -22.08 69.17 -18.08
C SER A 269 -23.19 68.80 -17.09
N ASN A 270 -23.45 69.72 -16.15
CA ASN A 270 -24.28 69.46 -14.96
C ASN A 270 -25.77 69.80 -15.17
N THR A 271 -26.23 69.87 -16.43
CA THR A 271 -27.64 70.11 -16.75
C THR A 271 -28.39 68.77 -16.77
N GLU A 272 -29.54 68.69 -16.10
CA GLU A 272 -30.36 67.47 -16.13
C GLU A 272 -30.88 67.18 -17.56
N PRO A 273 -30.82 65.93 -18.05
CA PRO A 273 -31.34 65.58 -19.37
C PRO A 273 -32.84 65.83 -19.49
N ALA A 274 -33.28 66.35 -20.64
CA ALA A 274 -34.69 66.57 -20.91
C ALA A 274 -35.32 65.33 -21.56
N TYR A 275 -36.49 64.91 -21.05
CA TYR A 275 -37.27 63.80 -21.60
C TYR A 275 -38.67 64.26 -22.06
N PRO A 276 -38.78 65.04 -23.15
CA PRO A 276 -40.08 65.44 -23.68
C PRO A 276 -40.85 64.26 -24.29
N ASP A 277 -42.14 64.14 -23.98
CA ASP A 277 -43.07 63.17 -24.60
C ASP A 277 -43.12 63.28 -26.13
N ARG A 278 -42.85 64.48 -26.65
CA ARG A 278 -42.72 64.79 -28.08
C ARG A 278 -41.34 65.40 -28.32
N PRO A 279 -40.30 64.58 -28.57
CA PRO A 279 -38.92 65.08 -28.69
C PRO A 279 -38.66 65.88 -29.97
N PHE A 280 -39.55 65.81 -30.96
CA PHE A 280 -39.46 66.58 -32.19
C PHE A 280 -40.60 67.60 -32.27
N LYS A 281 -40.26 68.89 -32.37
CA LYS A 281 -41.20 70.00 -32.49
C LYS A 281 -40.54 71.16 -33.26
N ASP A 282 -41.28 71.82 -34.14
CA ASP A 282 -40.83 73.01 -34.87
C ASP A 282 -39.45 72.82 -35.55
N LYS A 283 -39.23 71.63 -36.12
CA LYS A 283 -37.97 71.13 -36.70
C LYS A 283 -36.76 71.01 -35.76
N LYS A 284 -36.92 71.25 -34.45
CA LYS A 284 -35.92 70.97 -33.41
C LYS A 284 -36.16 69.57 -32.82
N LEU A 285 -35.09 68.81 -32.61
CA LEU A 285 -35.09 67.50 -31.95
C LEU A 285 -34.29 67.57 -30.64
N THR A 286 -34.94 67.30 -29.52
CA THR A 286 -34.27 67.12 -28.23
C THR A 286 -33.92 65.66 -28.02
N VAL A 287 -32.62 65.37 -27.82
CA VAL A 287 -32.08 64.04 -27.54
C VAL A 287 -31.66 63.98 -26.08
N SER A 288 -32.11 62.94 -25.37
CA SER A 288 -31.81 62.72 -23.95
C SER A 288 -30.55 61.87 -23.75
N ASP A 289 -30.20 61.57 -22.50
CA ASP A 289 -29.12 60.63 -22.13
C ASP A 289 -29.41 59.18 -22.55
N ARG A 290 -30.65 58.87 -22.95
CA ARG A 290 -31.06 57.60 -23.55
C ARG A 290 -30.58 57.47 -25.01
N ARG A 291 -29.37 57.94 -25.26
CA ARG A 291 -28.64 57.93 -26.53
C ARG A 291 -27.84 56.64 -26.67
N ILE A 292 -27.78 56.13 -27.88
CA ILE A 292 -26.95 55.01 -28.30
C ILE A 292 -26.21 55.45 -29.57
N SER A 293 -24.88 55.59 -29.51
CA SER A 293 -24.09 55.85 -30.73
C SER A 293 -24.03 54.61 -31.62
N LEU A 294 -24.31 54.77 -32.90
CA LEU A 294 -24.13 53.75 -33.94
C LEU A 294 -23.25 54.33 -35.07
N ASN A 295 -21.94 54.31 -34.84
CA ASN A 295 -20.93 54.92 -35.71
C ASN A 295 -19.87 53.89 -36.14
N GLY A 296 -19.32 54.07 -37.34
CA GLY A 296 -18.42 53.09 -37.94
C GLY A 296 -19.15 51.84 -38.48
N PRO A 297 -18.40 50.80 -38.88
CA PRO A 297 -18.97 49.59 -39.45
C PRO A 297 -19.74 48.74 -38.42
N ILE A 298 -20.82 48.11 -38.85
CA ILE A 298 -21.67 47.23 -38.03
C ILE A 298 -21.12 45.80 -38.06
N PHE A 299 -20.94 45.19 -36.89
CA PHE A 299 -20.56 43.78 -36.68
C PHE A 299 -20.93 43.38 -35.24
N THR A 300 -20.68 42.14 -34.84
CA THR A 300 -21.17 41.53 -33.58
C THR A 300 -21.04 42.42 -32.34
N GLY A 301 -19.84 42.91 -32.04
CA GLY A 301 -19.63 43.77 -30.87
C GLY A 301 -20.38 45.11 -30.89
N VAL A 302 -20.75 45.62 -32.08
CA VAL A 302 -21.58 46.83 -32.24
C VAL A 302 -23.06 46.49 -32.02
N ALA A 303 -23.55 45.37 -32.55
CA ALA A 303 -24.92 44.93 -32.30
C ALA A 303 -25.14 44.57 -30.84
N ASP A 304 -24.19 43.89 -30.19
CA ASP A 304 -24.23 43.63 -28.74
C ASP A 304 -24.33 44.96 -27.97
N TYR A 305 -23.42 45.91 -28.23
CA TYR A 305 -23.41 47.24 -27.60
C TYR A 305 -24.75 47.99 -27.72
N VAL A 306 -25.40 47.93 -28.89
CA VAL A 306 -26.68 48.60 -29.17
C VAL A 306 -27.85 47.86 -28.51
N THR A 307 -27.94 46.54 -28.68
CA THR A 307 -29.04 45.72 -28.17
C THR A 307 -29.06 45.68 -26.64
N GLU A 308 -27.90 45.53 -25.99
CA GLU A 308 -27.78 45.63 -24.53
C GLU A 308 -28.26 46.99 -24.00
N ARG A 309 -27.98 48.09 -24.70
CA ARG A 309 -28.46 49.43 -24.32
C ARG A 309 -29.96 49.59 -24.49
N ILE A 310 -30.54 49.06 -25.57
CA ILE A 310 -31.99 49.00 -25.74
C ILE A 310 -32.61 48.24 -24.55
N HIS A 311 -32.07 47.08 -24.16
CA HIS A 311 -32.57 46.31 -23.02
C HIS A 311 -32.38 47.04 -21.67
N TYR A 312 -31.22 47.65 -21.44
CA TYR A 312 -30.93 48.45 -20.24
C TYR A 312 -31.91 49.63 -20.10
N TYR A 313 -32.09 50.44 -21.15
CA TYR A 313 -32.99 51.58 -21.12
C TYR A 313 -34.47 51.17 -20.97
N ASN A 314 -34.88 50.04 -21.55
CA ASN A 314 -36.22 49.46 -21.38
C ASN A 314 -36.51 49.00 -19.95
N ASN A 315 -35.49 48.57 -19.19
CA ASN A 315 -35.63 48.16 -17.80
C ASN A 315 -35.74 49.35 -16.84
N ILE A 316 -35.35 50.55 -17.27
CA ILE A 316 -35.39 51.78 -16.47
C ILE A 316 -36.66 52.60 -16.75
N SER A 317 -37.05 52.73 -18.02
CA SER A 317 -38.17 53.60 -18.41
C SER A 317 -38.69 53.25 -19.81
N THR A 318 -39.95 53.60 -20.08
CA THR A 318 -40.57 53.52 -21.41
C THR A 318 -40.41 54.80 -22.25
N GLN A 319 -39.69 55.81 -21.76
CA GLN A 319 -39.39 57.04 -22.50
C GLN A 319 -38.49 56.77 -23.74
N PRO A 320 -38.55 57.60 -24.80
CA PRO A 320 -37.81 57.37 -26.03
C PRO A 320 -36.32 57.06 -25.86
N VAL A 321 -35.79 56.27 -26.79
CA VAL A 321 -34.36 55.92 -26.89
C VAL A 321 -33.87 56.31 -28.28
N PHE A 322 -32.74 57.00 -28.35
CA PHE A 322 -32.22 57.61 -29.58
C PHE A 322 -30.97 56.87 -30.06
N ILE A 323 -31.09 56.13 -31.18
CA ILE A 323 -29.92 55.62 -31.91
C ILE A 323 -29.39 56.75 -32.79
N VAL A 324 -28.22 57.28 -32.46
CA VAL A 324 -27.61 58.40 -33.17
C VAL A 324 -26.47 57.91 -34.06
N ILE A 325 -26.64 58.12 -35.35
CA ILE A 325 -25.71 57.81 -36.43
C ILE A 325 -25.10 59.14 -36.90
N ASP A 326 -23.90 59.43 -36.39
CA ASP A 326 -23.10 60.53 -36.91
C ASP A 326 -22.54 60.11 -38.28
N ARG A 327 -21.86 58.95 -38.35
CA ARG A 327 -21.37 58.33 -39.61
C ARG A 327 -21.29 56.81 -39.51
N SER A 328 -22.07 56.08 -40.31
CA SER A 328 -21.95 54.62 -40.47
C SER A 328 -22.11 54.18 -41.94
N PRO A 329 -21.19 53.35 -42.48
CA PRO A 329 -21.29 52.77 -43.82
C PRO A 329 -22.17 51.51 -43.89
N GLY A 330 -22.79 51.07 -42.78
CA GLY A 330 -23.42 49.75 -42.67
C GLY A 330 -22.41 48.69 -42.20
N GLY A 331 -22.62 47.42 -42.55
CA GLY A 331 -21.84 46.31 -42.00
C GLY A 331 -22.56 44.96 -42.15
N SER A 332 -22.39 44.07 -41.19
CA SER A 332 -23.05 42.76 -41.20
C SER A 332 -24.58 42.85 -41.32
N VAL A 333 -25.12 41.97 -42.17
CA VAL A 333 -26.56 41.76 -42.39
C VAL A 333 -27.24 41.21 -41.13
N MET A 334 -26.70 40.14 -40.54
CA MET A 334 -27.27 39.52 -39.35
C MET A 334 -27.21 40.46 -38.15
N GLU A 335 -26.13 41.20 -38.00
CA GLU A 335 -25.92 42.11 -36.86
C GLU A 335 -26.77 43.36 -36.96
N GLY A 336 -26.90 43.95 -38.15
CA GLY A 336 -27.88 45.01 -38.39
C GLY A 336 -29.33 44.52 -38.23
N TYR A 337 -29.63 43.28 -38.63
CA TYR A 337 -30.95 42.67 -38.39
C TYR A 337 -31.24 42.44 -36.90
N ARG A 338 -30.24 42.02 -36.09
CA ARG A 338 -30.35 41.94 -34.62
C ARG A 338 -30.72 43.30 -34.02
N ILE A 339 -30.09 44.39 -34.48
CA ILE A 339 -30.45 45.76 -34.07
C ILE A 339 -31.91 46.07 -34.43
N VAL A 340 -32.33 45.86 -35.69
CA VAL A 340 -33.73 46.09 -36.13
C VAL A 340 -34.73 45.28 -35.29
N LYS A 341 -34.41 44.02 -34.96
CA LYS A 341 -35.27 43.18 -34.12
C LYS A 341 -35.35 43.65 -32.68
N ALA A 342 -34.26 44.12 -32.09
CA ALA A 342 -34.27 44.72 -30.76
C ALA A 342 -35.08 46.03 -30.72
N MET A 343 -35.02 46.84 -31.80
CA MET A 343 -35.84 48.04 -31.94
C MET A 343 -37.34 47.69 -31.95
N GLN A 344 -37.75 46.74 -32.78
CA GLN A 344 -39.15 46.29 -32.90
C GLN A 344 -39.68 45.59 -31.64
N ALA A 345 -38.81 45.01 -30.82
CA ALA A 345 -39.17 44.37 -29.55
C ALA A 345 -39.10 45.32 -28.33
N SER A 346 -38.69 46.57 -28.53
CA SER A 346 -38.54 47.56 -27.47
C SER A 346 -39.89 48.03 -26.95
N LYS A 347 -40.00 48.25 -25.63
CA LYS A 347 -41.19 48.86 -24.99
C LYS A 347 -41.13 50.39 -25.07
N ALA A 348 -39.92 50.95 -24.93
CA ALA A 348 -39.62 52.33 -25.23
C ALA A 348 -39.58 52.53 -26.76
N PRO A 349 -40.18 53.60 -27.31
CA PRO A 349 -40.11 53.86 -28.74
C PRO A 349 -38.66 54.19 -29.13
N ILE A 350 -38.13 53.50 -30.15
CA ILE A 350 -36.80 53.79 -30.67
C ILE A 350 -36.90 54.85 -31.76
N HIS A 351 -35.99 55.82 -31.71
CA HIS A 351 -35.86 56.89 -32.68
C HIS A 351 -34.45 56.83 -33.29
N VAL A 352 -34.32 56.86 -34.61
CA VAL A 352 -33.02 56.90 -35.29
C VAL A 352 -32.71 58.31 -35.76
N VAL A 353 -31.49 58.79 -35.55
CA VAL A 353 -31.08 60.16 -35.86
C VAL A 353 -29.82 60.13 -36.71
N VAL A 354 -29.90 60.55 -37.97
CA VAL A 354 -28.79 60.58 -38.93
C VAL A 354 -28.26 62.01 -39.05
N LYS A 355 -27.02 62.24 -38.59
CA LYS A 355 -26.42 63.58 -38.58
C LYS A 355 -25.50 63.89 -39.77
N SER A 356 -24.86 62.90 -40.37
CA SER A 356 -24.04 63.12 -41.57
C SER A 356 -24.14 61.99 -42.59
N TYR A 357 -24.02 60.73 -42.17
CA TYR A 357 -24.00 59.63 -43.14
C TYR A 357 -24.54 58.30 -42.59
N ALA A 358 -25.53 57.74 -43.28
CA ALA A 358 -26.05 56.39 -43.00
C ALA A 358 -26.22 55.62 -44.31
N ALA A 359 -25.36 54.63 -44.54
CA ALA A 359 -25.42 53.77 -45.73
C ALA A 359 -25.76 52.31 -45.39
N SER A 360 -26.29 51.60 -46.38
CA SER A 360 -26.47 50.17 -46.35
C SER A 360 -27.27 49.71 -45.12
N MET A 361 -26.79 48.77 -44.30
CA MET A 361 -27.49 48.37 -43.07
C MET A 361 -27.81 49.53 -42.11
N ALA A 362 -27.03 50.62 -42.08
CA ALA A 362 -27.36 51.80 -41.28
C ALA A 362 -28.54 52.60 -41.88
N ALA A 363 -28.65 52.65 -43.22
CA ALA A 363 -29.80 53.21 -43.90
C ALA A 363 -31.07 52.36 -43.65
N ILE A 364 -30.95 51.03 -43.69
CA ILE A 364 -32.04 50.10 -43.40
C ILE A 364 -32.53 50.24 -41.94
N ILE A 365 -31.62 50.31 -40.97
CA ILE A 365 -31.97 50.61 -39.56
C ILE A 365 -32.76 51.92 -39.46
N THR A 366 -32.35 52.96 -40.20
CA THR A 366 -33.02 54.27 -40.23
C THR A 366 -34.42 54.20 -40.85
N THR A 367 -34.60 53.49 -41.97
CA THR A 367 -35.90 53.38 -42.66
C THR A 367 -36.89 52.46 -41.93
N LEU A 368 -36.40 51.45 -41.23
CA LEU A 368 -37.25 50.51 -40.47
C LEU A 368 -37.59 50.97 -39.06
N ALA A 369 -37.07 52.12 -38.62
CA ALA A 369 -37.48 52.78 -37.39
C ALA A 369 -38.94 53.29 -37.44
N ASP A 370 -39.58 53.43 -36.27
CA ASP A 370 -40.92 54.03 -36.16
C ASP A 370 -40.87 55.56 -36.35
N LYS A 371 -39.78 56.17 -35.87
CA LYS A 371 -39.39 57.55 -36.15
C LYS A 371 -37.92 57.59 -36.50
N SER A 372 -37.61 58.33 -37.56
CA SER A 372 -36.26 58.66 -37.95
C SER A 372 -36.14 60.11 -38.41
N TYR A 373 -35.04 60.73 -38.00
CA TYR A 373 -34.74 62.15 -38.17
C TYR A 373 -33.42 62.29 -38.92
N VAL A 374 -33.35 63.20 -39.88
CA VAL A 374 -32.17 63.38 -40.73
C VAL A 374 -31.89 64.88 -40.93
N TYR A 375 -30.64 65.31 -40.79
CA TYR A 375 -30.26 66.67 -41.20
C TYR A 375 -30.40 66.81 -42.72
N PRO A 376 -30.79 67.99 -43.26
CA PRO A 376 -30.98 68.16 -44.71
C PRO A 376 -29.73 67.81 -45.52
N ASN A 377 -28.53 68.12 -44.99
CA ASN A 377 -27.25 67.84 -45.65
C ASN A 377 -26.66 66.46 -45.30
N ALA A 378 -27.33 65.64 -44.50
CA ALA A 378 -26.89 64.27 -44.27
C ALA A 378 -27.23 63.40 -45.49
N ILE A 379 -26.38 62.43 -45.80
CA ILE A 379 -26.55 61.54 -46.95
C ILE A 379 -27.03 60.17 -46.46
N MET A 380 -28.10 59.67 -47.08
CA MET A 380 -28.55 58.29 -46.94
C MET A 380 -28.28 57.53 -48.23
N LEU A 381 -27.79 56.29 -48.13
CA LEU A 381 -27.44 55.46 -49.29
C LEU A 381 -27.97 54.04 -49.11
N HIS A 382 -28.84 53.60 -50.02
CA HIS A 382 -29.26 52.20 -50.14
C HIS A 382 -28.62 51.59 -51.39
N HIS A 383 -28.04 50.39 -51.28
CA HIS A 383 -27.43 49.68 -52.42
C HIS A 383 -27.82 48.21 -52.43
N GLN A 384 -27.53 47.43 -53.49
CA GLN A 384 -27.77 45.98 -53.45
C GLN A 384 -26.69 45.27 -52.59
N MET A 385 -27.08 44.21 -51.87
CA MET A 385 -26.16 43.50 -50.98
C MET A 385 -24.99 42.83 -51.71
N SER A 386 -23.80 43.06 -51.18
CA SER A 386 -22.52 42.53 -51.65
C SER A 386 -22.13 41.26 -50.88
N THR A 387 -21.53 40.28 -51.56
CA THR A 387 -20.86 39.15 -50.92
C THR A 387 -19.70 38.62 -51.77
N ILE A 388 -18.74 37.97 -51.14
CA ILE A 388 -17.68 37.19 -51.78
C ILE A 388 -17.82 35.74 -51.31
N ASN A 389 -18.21 34.86 -52.24
CA ASN A 389 -18.48 33.46 -51.99
C ASN A 389 -17.40 32.57 -52.64
N TRP A 390 -16.96 31.52 -51.95
CA TRP A 390 -16.01 30.52 -52.45
C TRP A 390 -16.47 29.11 -52.05
N GLY A 391 -16.34 28.16 -52.97
CA GLY A 391 -16.74 26.77 -52.76
C GLY A 391 -16.91 26.02 -54.08
N ASN A 392 -17.41 24.79 -53.99
CA ASN A 392 -17.83 24.02 -55.17
C ASN A 392 -19.16 24.54 -55.74
N MET A 393 -19.54 24.06 -56.93
CA MET A 393 -20.76 24.50 -57.65
C MET A 393 -22.06 24.35 -56.83
N THR A 394 -22.16 23.37 -55.95
CA THR A 394 -23.33 23.19 -55.07
C THR A 394 -23.34 24.23 -53.95
N GLN A 395 -22.20 24.41 -53.27
CA GLN A 395 -22.04 25.41 -52.20
C GLN A 395 -22.32 26.84 -52.70
N LEU A 396 -21.85 27.19 -53.90
CA LEU A 396 -22.10 28.50 -54.50
C LEU A 396 -23.58 28.73 -54.81
N LYS A 397 -24.33 27.69 -55.20
CA LYS A 397 -25.79 27.76 -55.40
C LYS A 397 -26.52 27.95 -54.07
N GLU A 398 -26.16 27.17 -53.05
CA GLU A 398 -26.73 27.27 -51.70
C GLU A 398 -26.52 28.68 -51.11
N GLN A 399 -25.31 29.22 -51.23
CA GLN A 399 -24.96 30.59 -50.80
C GLN A 399 -25.72 31.67 -51.57
N LEU A 400 -25.98 31.48 -52.88
CA LEU A 400 -26.76 32.40 -53.69
C LEU A 400 -28.24 32.44 -53.30
N GLU A 401 -28.87 31.28 -53.09
CA GLU A 401 -30.28 31.24 -52.65
C GLU A 401 -30.46 31.84 -51.25
N LEU A 402 -29.49 31.62 -50.35
CA LEU A 402 -29.45 32.29 -49.05
C LEU A 402 -29.32 33.82 -49.18
N ALA A 403 -28.43 34.31 -50.05
CA ALA A 403 -28.27 35.76 -50.27
C ALA A 403 -29.56 36.40 -50.82
N LYS A 404 -30.23 35.76 -51.79
CA LYS A 404 -31.55 36.21 -52.28
C LYS A 404 -32.60 36.30 -51.16
N GLU A 405 -32.61 35.34 -50.25
CA GLU A 405 -33.56 35.32 -49.13
C GLU A 405 -33.26 36.42 -48.10
N TRP A 406 -31.98 36.73 -47.85
CA TRP A 406 -31.60 37.92 -47.08
C TRP A 406 -32.00 39.22 -47.78
N GLU A 407 -31.75 39.36 -49.09
CA GLU A 407 -32.16 40.52 -49.88
C GLU A 407 -33.67 40.71 -49.74
N ARG A 408 -34.47 39.66 -49.95
CA ARG A 408 -35.93 39.69 -49.79
C ARG A 408 -36.34 40.11 -48.38
N ARG A 409 -35.70 39.58 -47.33
CA ARG A 409 -36.05 39.86 -45.92
C ARG A 409 -35.77 41.30 -45.50
N LEU A 410 -34.78 41.97 -46.08
CA LEU A 410 -34.42 43.34 -45.75
C LEU A 410 -35.00 44.37 -46.71
N ALA A 411 -34.96 44.10 -48.02
CA ALA A 411 -35.43 45.02 -49.05
C ALA A 411 -36.97 45.12 -49.10
N VAL A 412 -37.72 44.03 -48.83
CA VAL A 412 -39.20 44.09 -48.85
C VAL A 412 -39.75 45.06 -47.79
N PRO A 413 -39.35 45.02 -46.50
CA PRO A 413 -39.82 46.00 -45.51
C PRO A 413 -39.46 47.45 -45.87
N VAL A 414 -38.30 47.69 -46.48
CA VAL A 414 -37.87 49.03 -46.95
C VAL A 414 -38.75 49.49 -48.11
N ALA A 415 -38.90 48.67 -49.15
CA ALA A 415 -39.76 48.96 -50.30
C ALA A 415 -41.23 49.18 -49.89
N GLN A 416 -41.73 48.44 -48.90
CA GLN A 416 -43.06 48.62 -48.31
C GLN A 416 -43.23 49.99 -47.63
N LYS A 417 -42.24 50.47 -46.87
CA LYS A 417 -42.26 51.83 -46.28
C LYS A 417 -42.35 52.90 -47.37
N MET A 418 -41.61 52.72 -48.46
CA MET A 418 -41.63 53.61 -49.63
C MET A 418 -42.97 53.57 -50.38
N GLY A 419 -43.56 52.38 -50.49
CA GLY A 419 -44.79 52.11 -51.25
C GLY A 419 -44.54 51.58 -52.66
N ILE A 420 -43.43 50.85 -52.87
CA ILE A 420 -43.02 50.26 -54.16
C ILE A 420 -42.72 48.76 -54.00
N SER A 421 -42.52 48.04 -55.11
CA SER A 421 -42.10 46.63 -55.06
C SER A 421 -40.61 46.49 -54.73
N GLN A 422 -40.18 45.29 -54.30
CA GLN A 422 -38.74 45.00 -54.15
C GLN A 422 -37.99 45.15 -55.48
N GLU A 423 -38.62 44.78 -56.60
CA GLU A 423 -38.02 44.88 -57.93
C GLU A 423 -37.85 46.34 -58.36
N ASP A 424 -38.81 47.21 -58.08
CA ASP A 424 -38.70 48.65 -58.30
C ASP A 424 -37.63 49.28 -57.40
N PHE A 425 -37.52 48.85 -56.13
CA PHE A 425 -36.49 49.33 -55.22
C PHE A 425 -35.09 48.98 -55.73
N ARG A 426 -34.87 47.73 -56.14
CA ARG A 426 -33.62 47.30 -56.80
C ARG A 426 -33.41 48.02 -58.14
N LYS A 427 -34.45 48.22 -58.94
CA LYS A 427 -34.35 48.95 -60.21
C LYS A 427 -33.87 50.39 -59.98
N LYS A 428 -34.39 51.07 -58.95
CA LYS A 428 -34.03 52.45 -58.62
C LYS A 428 -32.58 52.62 -58.15
N MET A 429 -32.01 51.60 -57.51
CA MET A 429 -30.57 51.52 -57.23
C MET A 429 -29.75 51.64 -58.52
N TYR A 430 -30.07 50.83 -59.53
CA TYR A 430 -29.35 50.85 -60.81
C TYR A 430 -29.80 51.95 -61.79
N GLU A 431 -30.89 52.67 -61.52
CA GLU A 431 -31.26 53.90 -62.25
C GLU A 431 -30.34 55.08 -61.91
N LYS A 432 -29.62 55.02 -60.77
CA LYS A 432 -28.77 56.12 -60.25
C LYS A 432 -27.30 55.96 -60.65
N ASN A 433 -26.71 54.79 -60.43
CA ASN A 433 -25.38 54.45 -60.94
C ASN A 433 -25.29 52.97 -61.34
N SER A 434 -24.21 52.58 -62.03
CA SER A 434 -23.98 51.19 -62.44
C SER A 434 -23.61 50.25 -61.29
N ASP A 435 -23.12 50.79 -60.19
CA ASP A 435 -22.68 50.03 -59.01
C ASP A 435 -23.87 49.62 -58.12
N GLY A 436 -25.06 50.18 -58.39
CA GLY A 436 -26.29 49.92 -57.67
C GLY A 436 -26.39 50.69 -56.35
N ASP A 437 -25.78 51.87 -56.25
CA ASP A 437 -25.95 52.78 -55.12
C ASP A 437 -27.01 53.84 -55.43
N TRP A 438 -27.99 53.94 -54.55
CA TRP A 438 -28.93 55.06 -54.51
C TRP A 438 -28.61 55.94 -53.32
N GLU A 439 -27.85 57.01 -53.57
CA GLU A 439 -27.58 58.07 -52.61
C GLU A 439 -28.55 59.25 -52.78
N GLU A 440 -28.97 59.82 -51.65
CA GLU A 440 -29.82 61.01 -51.58
C GLU A 440 -29.48 61.85 -50.33
N PHE A 441 -29.69 63.16 -50.42
CA PHE A 441 -29.66 64.07 -49.27
C PHE A 441 -30.87 63.87 -48.35
N GLY A 442 -30.80 64.38 -47.11
CA GLY A 442 -31.77 64.10 -46.06
C GLY A 442 -33.19 64.56 -46.36
N ASP A 443 -33.35 65.66 -47.11
CA ASP A 443 -34.65 66.13 -47.60
C ASP A 443 -35.27 65.13 -48.60
N LYS A 444 -34.49 64.70 -49.60
CA LYS A 444 -34.89 63.67 -50.57
C LYS A 444 -35.12 62.31 -49.91
N ALA A 445 -34.33 61.96 -48.90
CA ALA A 445 -34.53 60.75 -48.11
C ALA A 445 -35.89 60.75 -47.38
N VAL A 446 -36.40 61.91 -46.96
CA VAL A 446 -37.77 62.03 -46.41
C VAL A 446 -38.83 61.96 -47.51
N ASP A 447 -38.62 62.57 -48.68
CA ASP A 447 -39.52 62.41 -49.84
C ASP A 447 -39.70 60.94 -50.23
N TYR A 448 -38.60 60.15 -50.20
CA TYR A 448 -38.61 58.71 -50.45
C TYR A 448 -39.02 57.86 -49.24
N LYS A 449 -39.35 58.47 -48.08
CA LYS A 449 -39.74 57.80 -46.83
C LYS A 449 -38.66 56.89 -46.21
N TRP A 450 -37.39 57.16 -46.51
CA TRP A 450 -36.24 56.53 -45.85
C TRP A 450 -35.98 57.10 -44.46
N ALA A 451 -36.35 58.36 -44.25
CA ALA A 451 -36.45 59.01 -42.95
C ALA A 451 -37.87 59.57 -42.76
N THR A 452 -38.31 59.76 -41.51
CA THR A 452 -39.67 60.27 -41.23
C THR A 452 -39.78 61.80 -41.16
N SER A 453 -38.67 62.51 -40.90
CA SER A 453 -38.68 63.99 -40.79
C SER A 453 -37.28 64.58 -40.99
N VAL A 454 -37.22 65.75 -41.62
CA VAL A 454 -36.00 66.58 -41.64
C VAL A 454 -35.92 67.35 -40.33
N VAL A 455 -34.72 67.40 -39.74
CA VAL A 455 -34.43 68.19 -38.53
C VAL A 455 -33.47 69.32 -38.89
N ASP A 456 -33.71 70.52 -38.37
CA ASP A 456 -32.83 71.69 -38.59
C ASP A 456 -31.89 71.91 -37.38
N GLU A 457 -32.32 71.55 -36.16
CA GLU A 457 -31.53 71.66 -34.91
C GLU A 457 -31.64 70.38 -34.07
N ILE A 458 -30.52 69.87 -33.54
CA ILE A 458 -30.51 68.75 -32.59
C ILE A 458 -29.88 69.22 -31.28
N GLU A 459 -30.65 69.17 -30.21
CA GLU A 459 -30.24 69.56 -28.86
C GLU A 459 -29.94 68.31 -28.04
N GLU A 460 -28.65 68.03 -27.84
CA GLU A 460 -28.15 66.89 -27.06
C GLU A 460 -28.11 67.25 -25.57
N THR A 461 -29.19 66.95 -24.84
CA THR A 461 -29.29 67.24 -23.39
C THR A 461 -28.63 66.17 -22.51
N GLY A 462 -28.33 65.00 -23.05
CA GLY A 462 -27.83 63.86 -22.30
C GLY A 462 -26.32 63.69 -22.20
N PHE A 463 -25.61 63.79 -23.33
CA PHE A 463 -24.18 63.52 -23.41
C PHE A 463 -23.39 64.76 -23.81
N THR A 464 -23.22 65.66 -22.85
CA THR A 464 -22.36 66.85 -22.98
C THR A 464 -21.08 66.65 -22.19
N LYS A 465 -20.13 65.90 -22.76
CA LYS A 465 -18.75 65.84 -22.25
C LYS A 465 -17.94 67.01 -22.81
N ASN A 466 -17.08 67.59 -21.99
CA ASN A 466 -16.16 68.65 -22.41
C ASN A 466 -15.20 68.10 -23.49
N PRO A 467 -15.18 68.63 -24.72
CA PRO A 467 -14.35 68.13 -25.81
C PRO A 467 -12.85 68.37 -25.58
N ASP A 468 -12.49 69.38 -24.79
CA ASP A 468 -11.10 69.73 -24.46
C ASP A 468 -10.59 69.00 -23.21
N ALA A 469 -11.46 68.27 -22.50
CA ALA A 469 -11.02 67.41 -21.42
C ALA A 469 -10.22 66.25 -22.00
N GLN A 470 -8.95 66.10 -21.59
CA GLN A 470 -8.16 64.93 -21.96
C GLN A 470 -8.98 63.66 -21.67
N PRO A 471 -9.20 62.80 -22.68
CA PRO A 471 -9.85 61.53 -22.45
C PRO A 471 -9.01 60.80 -21.41
N ALA A 472 -9.63 60.48 -20.26
CA ALA A 472 -9.07 59.41 -19.44
C ALA A 472 -8.93 58.20 -20.36
N GLU A 473 -7.80 57.48 -20.32
CA GLU A 473 -7.52 56.38 -21.24
C GLU A 473 -8.76 55.51 -21.39
N THR A 474 -9.49 55.70 -22.49
CA THR A 474 -10.72 54.96 -22.70
C THR A 474 -10.26 53.53 -22.82
N PRO A 475 -10.69 52.61 -21.94
CA PRO A 475 -10.34 51.21 -22.12
C PRO A 475 -10.80 50.88 -23.53
N LYS A 476 -9.85 50.56 -24.43
CA LYS A 476 -10.12 50.39 -25.86
C LYS A 476 -11.41 49.60 -25.93
N LEU A 477 -12.45 50.15 -26.58
CA LEU A 477 -13.69 49.39 -26.76
C LEU A 477 -13.23 48.02 -27.23
N ARG A 478 -13.70 46.92 -26.62
CA ARG A 478 -13.23 45.56 -26.95
C ARG A 478 -13.39 45.20 -28.44
N PHE A 479 -14.09 46.08 -29.16
CA PHE A 479 -14.54 46.02 -30.54
C PHE A 479 -13.98 47.20 -31.38
N ALA A 480 -13.09 48.04 -30.87
CA ALA A 480 -12.48 49.11 -31.67
C ALA A 480 -11.58 48.50 -32.76
N LEU A 481 -11.92 48.73 -34.03
CA LEU A 481 -11.13 48.24 -35.16
C LEU A 481 -9.92 49.17 -35.37
N GLU A 482 -8.74 48.57 -35.59
CA GLU A 482 -7.49 49.30 -35.76
C GLU A 482 -7.19 49.57 -37.25
N GLU A 483 -6.88 50.82 -37.59
CA GLU A 483 -6.38 51.19 -38.91
C GLU A 483 -4.94 50.69 -39.09
N LYS A 484 -4.67 50.12 -40.27
CA LYS A 484 -3.40 49.54 -40.71
C LYS A 484 -3.02 50.12 -42.07
N VAL A 485 -1.78 49.88 -42.48
CA VAL A 485 -1.27 50.25 -43.81
C VAL A 485 -0.76 49.00 -44.49
N ASP A 486 -1.11 48.80 -45.76
CA ASP A 486 -0.63 47.65 -46.54
C ASP A 486 0.73 47.91 -47.22
N GLU A 487 1.26 46.88 -47.90
CA GLU A 487 2.52 46.93 -48.63
C GLU A 487 2.57 48.01 -49.72
N ASN A 488 1.42 48.49 -50.20
CA ASN A 488 1.30 49.55 -51.21
C ASN A 488 1.08 50.94 -50.56
N GLY A 489 1.21 51.07 -49.25
CA GLY A 489 1.00 52.32 -48.51
C GLY A 489 -0.46 52.72 -48.33
N LYS A 490 -1.42 51.85 -48.68
CA LYS A 490 -2.85 52.15 -48.58
C LYS A 490 -3.39 51.83 -47.18
N ARG A 491 -4.01 52.83 -46.54
CA ARG A 491 -4.71 52.66 -45.27
C ARG A 491 -5.91 51.72 -45.41
N TYR A 492 -6.12 50.88 -44.41
CA TYR A 492 -7.26 49.97 -44.35
C TYR A 492 -7.60 49.55 -42.91
N VAL A 493 -8.82 49.07 -42.71
CA VAL A 493 -9.29 48.48 -41.46
C VAL A 493 -9.69 47.03 -41.72
N SER A 494 -9.10 46.10 -40.97
CA SER A 494 -9.53 44.70 -40.97
C SER A 494 -10.91 44.58 -40.31
N LEU A 495 -11.90 44.09 -41.03
CA LEU A 495 -13.19 43.70 -40.46
C LEU A 495 -13.06 42.35 -39.73
N PRO A 496 -13.89 42.09 -38.70
CA PRO A 496 -13.96 40.77 -38.08
C PRO A 496 -14.43 39.69 -39.06
N ARG A 497 -14.19 38.42 -38.72
CA ARG A 497 -14.78 37.30 -39.44
C ARG A 497 -16.29 37.26 -39.19
N LEU A 498 -17.08 37.15 -40.25
CA LEU A 498 -18.53 36.94 -40.21
C LEU A 498 -18.91 35.59 -39.59
N GLU A 499 -20.09 35.53 -38.98
CA GLU A 499 -20.72 34.28 -38.56
C GLU A 499 -21.17 33.44 -39.78
N PRO A 500 -21.41 32.12 -39.62
CA PRO A 500 -21.98 31.30 -40.69
C PRO A 500 -23.33 31.89 -41.15
N PHE A 501 -23.52 31.95 -42.47
CA PHE A 501 -24.73 32.48 -43.13
C PHE A 501 -24.93 34.01 -43.06
N ASP A 502 -23.95 34.75 -42.56
CA ASP A 502 -23.91 36.22 -42.53
C ASP A 502 -23.15 36.81 -43.74
N PHE A 503 -23.38 38.10 -44.01
CA PHE A 503 -22.89 38.83 -45.18
C PHE A 503 -22.49 40.26 -44.81
N TYR A 504 -21.39 40.77 -45.39
CA TYR A 504 -21.03 42.19 -45.25
C TYR A 504 -21.79 43.05 -46.26
N TYR A 505 -22.76 43.80 -45.74
CA TYR A 505 -23.55 44.79 -46.46
C TYR A 505 -23.12 46.17 -45.97
N ILE A 506 -21.98 46.60 -46.53
CA ILE A 506 -21.22 47.79 -46.15
C ILE A 506 -20.86 48.58 -47.41
N TYR A 507 -21.06 49.89 -47.37
CA TYR A 507 -20.59 50.78 -48.42
C TYR A 507 -19.07 50.99 -48.29
N ASN A 508 -18.31 50.51 -49.28
CA ASN A 508 -16.85 50.40 -49.23
C ASN A 508 -16.18 50.56 -50.62
N PRO A 509 -16.45 51.65 -51.36
CA PRO A 509 -16.01 51.81 -52.75
C PRO A 509 -14.48 51.85 -52.89
N ASP A 510 -13.78 52.36 -51.89
CA ASP A 510 -12.32 52.51 -51.88
C ASP A 510 -11.57 51.28 -51.34
N ARG A 511 -12.27 50.22 -50.90
CA ARG A 511 -11.68 49.04 -50.21
C ARG A 511 -10.85 49.42 -48.97
N TYR A 512 -11.27 50.47 -48.25
CA TYR A 512 -10.72 50.81 -46.95
C TYR A 512 -11.05 49.74 -45.90
N TYR A 513 -12.27 49.21 -45.88
CA TYR A 513 -12.59 48.03 -45.07
C TYR A 513 -12.20 46.75 -45.81
N ARG A 514 -11.61 45.76 -45.12
CA ARG A 514 -11.09 44.51 -45.72
C ARG A 514 -11.36 43.29 -44.86
#